data_AF-T1DQD5-F1
#
_entry.id   AF-T1DQD5-F1
#
_cell.length_a   1.000
_cell.length_b   1.000
_cell.length_c   1.000
_cell.angle_alpha   90.00
_cell.angle_beta   90.00
_cell.angle_gamma   90.00
#
_symmetry.space_group_name_H-M   'P 1'
#
loop_
_entity.id
_entity.type
_entity.pdbx_description
1 polymer ?
#
loop_
_entity_poly.entity_id
_entity_poly.type
_entity_poly.pdbx_seq_one_letter_code
_entity_poly.pdbx_strand_id
1 'polypeptide(L)' 'MKREHAVRLLFNDKEWKAIGQYCSDFGVSNRARWFRETIMKEVFSRFVQNAPMLFSEEEMK' A
#
# COMPACT_ATOMS: atom_id res chain seq x y z
N MET A 1 7.17 -9.19 -16.18
CA MET A 1 6.37 -10.08 -15.31
C MET A 1 4.88 -9.88 -15.60
N LYS A 2 4.15 -10.98 -15.83
CA LYS A 2 2.71 -10.96 -16.10
C LYS A 2 1.93 -10.92 -14.78
N ARG A 3 0.73 -10.33 -14.80
CA ARG A 3 -0.19 -10.27 -13.63
C ARG A 3 -1.33 -11.24 -13.89
N GLU A 4 -1.53 -12.20 -12.99
CA GLU A 4 -2.45 -13.33 -13.22
C GLU A 4 -3.65 -13.33 -12.27
N HIS A 5 -3.53 -12.70 -11.09
CA HIS A 5 -4.60 -12.64 -10.10
C HIS A 5 -5.37 -11.32 -10.20
N ALA A 6 -6.71 -11.42 -10.19
CA ALA A 6 -7.61 -10.28 -10.16
C ALA A 6 -8.15 -10.06 -8.74
N VAL A 7 -8.33 -8.79 -8.37
CA VAL A 7 -8.93 -8.39 -7.10
C VAL A 7 -10.15 -7.53 -7.40
N ARG A 8 -11.27 -7.82 -6.73
CA ARG A 8 -12.47 -6.96 -6.74
C ARG A 8 -12.58 -6.27 -5.39
N LEU A 9 -12.69 -4.95 -5.40
CA LEU A 9 -12.90 -4.13 -4.22
C LEU A 9 -14.23 -3.39 -4.40
N LEU A 10 -15.02 -3.34 -3.34
CA LEU A 10 -16.23 -2.55 -3.26
C LEU A 10 -15.98 -1.41 -2.28
N PHE A 11 -16.34 -0.20 -2.68
CA PHE A 11 -16.21 1.01 -1.89
C PHE A 11 -17.58 1.65 -1.76
N ASN A 12 -17.84 2.30 -0.62
CA ASN A 12 -18.99 3.18 -0.51
C ASN A 12 -18.72 4.53 -1.23
N ASP A 13 -19.77 5.35 -1.38
CA ASP A 13 -19.66 6.62 -2.10
C ASP A 13 -18.61 7.58 -1.51
N LYS A 14 -18.47 7.61 -0.18
CA LYS A 14 -17.52 8.49 0.51
C LYS A 14 -16.09 8.06 0.23
N GLU A 15 -15.81 6.75 0.32
CA GLU A 15 -14.50 6.17 0.01
C GLU A 15 -14.13 6.40 -1.45
N TRP A 16 -15.07 6.15 -2.36
CA TRP A 16 -14.84 6.34 -3.79
C TRP A 16 -14.55 7.81 -4.14
N LYS A 17 -15.31 8.75 -3.54
CA LYS A 17 -15.07 10.18 -3.70
C LYS A 17 -13.70 10.59 -3.15
N ALA A 18 -13.31 10.11 -1.97
CA ALA A 18 -12.02 10.42 -1.37
C ALA A 18 -10.86 9.92 -2.23
N ILE A 19 -10.95 8.69 -2.76
CA ILE A 19 -9.96 8.13 -3.69
C ILE A 19 -9.90 8.96 -4.97
N GLY A 20 -11.04 9.35 -5.52
CA GLY A 20 -11.12 10.21 -6.70
C GLY A 20 -10.42 11.55 -6.49
N GLN A 21 -10.69 12.21 -5.36
CA GLN A 21 -10.07 13.48 -4.99
C GLN A 21 -8.56 13.35 -4.84
N TYR A 22 -8.10 12.35 -4.07
CA TYR A 22 -6.68 12.06 -3.93
C TYR A 22 -6.00 11.86 -5.29
N CYS A 23 -6.61 11.07 -6.19
CA CYS A 23 -6.03 10.84 -7.50
C CYS A 23 -5.96 12.13 -8.34
N SER A 24 -6.92 13.03 -8.19
CA SER A 24 -6.92 14.33 -8.85
C SER A 24 -5.81 15.24 -8.33
N ASP A 25 -5.72 15.37 -7.00
CA ASP A 25 -4.80 16.31 -6.34
C ASP A 25 -3.34 15.93 -6.57
N PHE A 26 -3.04 14.63 -6.63
CA PHE A 26 -1.68 14.11 -6.79
C PHE A 26 -1.37 13.64 -8.23
N GLY A 27 -2.23 13.93 -9.20
CA GLY A 27 -1.99 13.61 -10.61
C GLY A 27 -1.89 12.11 -10.92
N VAL A 28 -2.60 11.27 -10.17
CA VAL A 28 -2.59 9.81 -10.35
C VAL A 28 -3.42 9.43 -11.57
N SER A 29 -2.74 9.18 -12.68
CA SER A 29 -3.35 8.76 -13.94
C SER A 29 -3.85 7.32 -13.93
N ASN A 30 -3.21 6.43 -13.16
CA ASN A 30 -3.55 5.00 -13.09
C ASN A 30 -3.90 4.56 -11.67
N ARG A 31 -5.20 4.53 -11.37
CA ARG A 31 -5.72 4.13 -10.06
C ARG A 31 -5.35 2.70 -9.68
N ALA A 32 -5.44 1.75 -10.61
CA ALA A 32 -5.10 0.35 -10.35
C ALA A 32 -3.62 0.17 -10.00
N ARG A 33 -2.73 0.96 -10.63
CA ARG A 33 -1.31 1.00 -10.27
C ARG A 33 -1.13 1.53 -8.85
N TRP A 34 -1.74 2.67 -8.54
CA TRP A 34 -1.68 3.29 -7.23
C TRP A 34 -2.18 2.38 -6.11
N PHE A 35 -3.34 1.73 -6.29
CA PHE A 35 -3.86 0.76 -5.31
C PHE A 35 -2.83 -0.33 -4.99
N ARG A 36 -2.19 -0.92 -6.00
CA ARG A 36 -1.17 -1.95 -5.78
C ARG A 36 0.06 -1.40 -5.07
N GLU A 37 0.56 -0.24 -5.48
CA GLU A 37 1.73 0.38 -4.85
C GLU A 37 1.45 0.67 -3.37
N THR A 38 0.27 1.22 -3.06
CA THR A 38 -0.16 1.51 -1.69
C THR A 38 -0.28 0.24 -0.85
N ILE A 39 -0.96 -0.80 -1.35
CA ILE A 39 -1.12 -2.08 -0.64
C ILE A 39 0.25 -2.71 -0.39
N MET A 40 1.12 -2.78 -1.41
CA MET A 40 2.44 -3.39 -1.27
C MET A 40 3.32 -2.60 -0.30
N LYS A 41 3.25 -1.27 -0.32
CA LYS A 41 3.99 -0.42 0.63
C LYS A 41 3.61 -0.75 2.08
N GLU A 42 2.31 -0.88 2.35
CA GLU A 42 1.82 -1.25 3.69
C GLU A 42 2.29 -2.66 4.09
N VAL A 43 2.15 -3.64 3.18
CA VAL A 43 2.61 -5.02 3.41
C VAL A 43 4.10 -5.07 3.75
N PHE A 44 4.95 -4.39 2.96
CA PHE A 44 6.38 -4.34 3.22
C PHE A 44 6.72 -3.61 4.51
N SER A 45 6.05 -2.49 4.80
CA SER A 45 6.25 -1.75 6.05
C SER A 45 5.98 -2.63 7.26
N ARG A 46 4.89 -3.41 7.22
CA ARG A 46 4.57 -4.38 8.28
C ARG A 46 5.59 -5.50 8.39
N PHE A 47 6.06 -6.05 7.28
CA PHE A 47 7.11 -7.07 7.32
C PHE A 47 8.41 -6.55 7.93
N VAL A 48 8.82 -5.33 7.61
CA VAL A 48 10.01 -4.71 8.20
C VAL A 48 9.82 -4.48 9.70
N GLN A 49 8.67 -3.97 10.12
CA GLN A 49 8.37 -3.73 11.54
C GLN A 49 8.32 -5.02 12.38
N ASN A 50 7.90 -6.13 11.78
CA ASN A 50 7.78 -7.42 12.46
C ASN A 50 8.96 -8.36 12.16
N ALA A 51 9.96 -7.89 11.41
CA ALA A 51 11.18 -8.66 11.20
C ALA A 51 11.90 -8.77 12.56
N PRO A 52 12.29 -9.97 13.00
CA PRO A 52 13.11 -10.10 14.20
C PRO A 52 14.38 -9.26 13.98
N MET A 53 14.62 -8.29 14.86
CA MET A 53 15.88 -7.56 14.82
C MET A 53 17.01 -8.54 15.11
N LEU A 54 18.02 -8.53 14.24
CA LEU A 54 19.19 -9.42 14.35
C LEU A 54 19.98 -9.20 15.65
N PHE A 55 19.81 -8.03 16.26
CA PHE A 55 20.46 -7.62 17.50
C PHE A 55 19.42 -6.93 18.39
N SER A 56 19.50 -7.17 19.69
CA SER A 56 18.69 -6.43 20.67
C SER A 56 19.21 -4.99 20.80
N GLU A 57 18.38 -4.02 21.22
CA GLU A 57 18.84 -2.63 21.49
C GLU A 57 20.03 -2.56 22.47
N GLU A 58 20.13 -3.55 23.36
CA GLU A 58 21.24 -3.72 24.31
C GLU A 58 22.55 -4.16 23.63
N GLU A 59 22.50 -4.82 22.48
CA GLU A 59 23.67 -5.28 21.71
C GLU A 59 24.16 -4.25 20.69
N MET A 60 23.37 -3.21 20.41
CA MET A 60 23.71 -2.12 19.50
C MET A 60 24.30 -0.88 20.20
N LYS A 61 24.38 -0.89 21.54
CA LYS A 61 25.00 0.15 22.38
C LYS A 61 26.44 -0.21 22.74
#